data_AF-A0A2V9DHC1-F1
#
_entry.id   AF-A0A2V9DHC1-F1
#
_cell.length_a   1.000
_cell.length_b   1.000
_cell.length_c   1.000
_cell.angle_alpha   90.00
_cell.angle_beta   90.00
_cell.angle_gamma   90.00
#
_symmetry.space_group_name_H-M   'P 1'
#
loop_
_entity.id
_entity.type
_entity.pdbx_description
1 polymer ?
#
loop_
_entity_poly.entity_id
_entity_poly.type
_entity_poly.pdbx_seq_one_letter_code
_entity_poly.pdbx_strand_id
1 'polypeptide(L)'
;MYQPTDGHVVQLAFGRQVTGRLAFQLSAGPELSFFRTAAAQQSLGSTLPTIVVFKRLSWTLDSSMTYEIRRTVLKLGYDHDVTDGAGFLAGTTTDRGYASIDSQLSRALAGQLTGGYASNRGVIRTAQQPVNERYRD
;
A
#
# COMPACT_ATOMS: atom_id res chain seq x y z
N MET A 1 -13.02 -4.66 -18.68
CA MET A 1 -12.25 -3.54 -19.29
C MET A 1 -11.39 -2.94 -18.19
N TYR A 2 -10.07 -3.01 -18.35
CA TYR A 2 -9.09 -2.40 -17.45
C TYR A 2 -8.92 -0.94 -17.90
N GLN A 3 -9.31 0.03 -17.07
CA GLN A 3 -9.19 1.45 -17.37
C GLN A 3 -8.07 2.03 -16.49
N PRO A 4 -7.08 2.75 -17.04
CA PRO A 4 -5.98 3.30 -16.26
C PRO A 4 -6.52 4.32 -15.24
N THR A 5 -6.13 4.19 -13.98
CA THR A 5 -6.36 5.19 -12.95
C THR A 5 -5.22 6.22 -12.97
N ASP A 6 -5.58 7.49 -13.07
CA ASP A 6 -4.66 8.60 -12.78
C ASP A 6 -4.51 8.66 -11.25
N GLY A 7 -3.38 8.19 -10.74
CA GLY A 7 -2.99 8.32 -9.34
C GLY A 7 -1.94 9.42 -9.21
N HIS A 8 -2.16 10.36 -8.30
CA HIS A 8 -1.14 11.34 -7.93
C HIS A 8 -0.62 11.03 -6.54
N VAL A 9 0.67 10.70 -6.47
CA VAL A 9 1.37 10.41 -5.21
C VAL A 9 2.38 11.50 -4.96
N VAL A 10 2.32 12.12 -3.78
CA VAL A 10 3.34 13.05 -3.30
C VAL A 10 4.01 12.40 -2.12
N GLN A 11 5.30 12.09 -2.22
CA GLN A 11 6.06 11.43 -1.16
C GLN A 11 7.17 12.35 -0.63
N LEU A 12 7.25 12.44 0.69
CA LEU A 12 8.34 13.08 1.41
C LEU A 12 9.24 11.97 1.95
N ALA A 13 10.51 11.98 1.55
CA ALA A 13 11.51 11.03 2.00
C ALA A 13 12.52 11.71 2.92
N PHE A 14 12.83 11.06 4.04
CA PHE A 14 13.85 11.45 4.99
C PHE A 14 14.80 10.28 5.23
N GLY A 15 16.03 10.42 4.75
CA GLY A 15 17.12 9.49 5.02
C GLY A 15 18.13 10.14 5.95
N ARG A 16 18.46 9.49 7.07
CA ARG A 16 19.55 9.93 7.95
C ARG A 16 20.39 8.76 8.40
N GLN A 17 21.70 8.91 8.21
CA GLN A 17 22.68 8.08 8.88
C GLN A 17 22.82 8.57 10.34
N VAL A 18 22.28 7.80 11.28
CA VAL A 18 22.27 8.14 12.71
C VAL A 18 23.66 7.91 13.31
N THR A 19 24.32 6.84 12.88
CA THR A 19 25.73 6.55 13.22
C THR A 19 26.44 6.02 11.98
N GLY A 20 27.77 5.98 11.96
CA GLY A 20 28.53 5.39 10.84
C GLY A 20 28.17 3.93 10.52
N ARG A 21 27.35 3.27 11.36
CA ARG A 21 26.85 1.91 11.19
C ARG A 21 25.33 1.82 11.07
N LEU A 22 24.58 2.89 11.38
CA LEU A 22 23.12 2.87 11.41
C LEU A 22 22.58 3.90 10.43
N ALA A 23 21.87 3.43 9.41
CA ALA A 23 21.10 4.24 8.50
C ALA A 23 19.61 4.00 8.71
N PHE A 24 18.85 5.08 8.74
CA PHE A 24 17.40 5.06 8.80
C PHE A 24 16.85 5.86 7.62
N GLN A 25 15.84 5.31 6.95
CA GLN A 25 15.13 5.97 5.86
C GLN A 25 13.63 5.83 6.13
N LEU A 26 12.91 6.92 5.97
CA LEU A 26 11.48 6.99 6.18
C LEU A 26 10.90 7.86 5.09
N SER A 27 9.97 7.31 4.32
CA SER A 27 9.25 8.05 3.31
C SER A 27 7.76 7.94 3.59
N ALA A 28 7.04 9.05 3.57
CA ALA A 28 5.60 9.05 3.77
C ALA A 28 4.95 10.06 2.84
N GLY A 29 3.75 9.75 2.36
CA GLY A 29 3.09 10.58 1.37
C GLY A 29 1.59 10.39 1.34
N PRO A 30 0.80 11.47 1.15
CA PRO A 30 -0.58 11.31 0.74
C PRO A 30 -0.64 10.81 -0.70
N GLU A 31 -1.54 9.87 -0.94
CA GLU A 31 -1.89 9.39 -2.26
C GLU A 31 -3.35 9.76 -2.56
N LEU A 32 -3.58 10.35 -3.72
CA LEU A 32 -4.91 10.64 -4.22
C LEU A 32 -5.21 9.73 -5.41
N SER A 33 -6.16 8.82 -5.22
CA SER A 33 -6.56 7.86 -6.24
C SER A 33 -8.00 8.14 -6.69
N PHE A 34 -8.21 8.21 -8.00
CA PHE A 34 -9.52 8.44 -8.61
C PHE A 34 -10.08 7.13 -9.16
N PHE A 35 -11.09 6.57 -8.49
CA PHE A 35 -11.72 5.34 -8.91
C PHE A 35 -12.92 5.61 -9.81
N ARG A 36 -13.00 4.91 -10.94
CA ARG A 36 -14.20 4.88 -11.79
C ARG A 36 -14.73 3.46 -11.83
N THR A 37 -15.91 3.24 -11.29
CA THR A 37 -16.59 1.94 -11.36
C THR A 37 -17.95 2.08 -12.04
N ALA A 38 -18.32 1.11 -12.85
CA ALA A 38 -19.66 1.01 -13.39
C ALA A 38 -20.57 0.45 -12.29
N ALA A 39 -21.52 1.24 -11.80
CA ALA A 39 -22.53 0.71 -10.90
C ALA A 39 -23.45 -0.21 -11.70
N ALA A 40 -23.61 -1.45 -11.25
CA ALA A 40 -24.68 -2.31 -11.76
C ALA A 40 -26.03 -1.62 -11.47
N GLN A 41 -26.86 -1.52 -12.51
CA GLN A 41 -28.16 -0.87 -12.50
C GLN A 41 -28.98 -1.23 -11.24
N GLN A 42 -29.26 -0.26 -10.37
CA GLN A 42 -30.20 -0.43 -9.25
C GLN A 42 -31.65 -0.03 -9.62
N SER A 43 -31.99 0.14 -10.90
CA SER A 43 -33.37 0.38 -11.31
C SER A 43 -33.69 -0.26 -12.65
N LEU A 44 -34.72 -1.13 -12.62
CA LEU A 44 -35.44 -1.62 -13.79
C LEU A 44 -35.96 -0.40 -14.60
N GLY A 45 -35.21 0.03 -15.61
CA GLY A 45 -35.68 1.06 -16.55
C GLY A 45 -34.65 2.06 -17.11
N SER A 46 -33.41 2.12 -16.59
CA SER A 46 -32.38 3.00 -17.16
C SER A 46 -31.35 2.20 -17.97
N THR A 47 -31.35 2.35 -19.30
CA THR A 47 -30.48 1.65 -20.26
C THR A 47 -29.06 2.20 -20.35
N LEU A 48 -28.68 3.14 -19.48
CA LEU A 48 -27.35 3.76 -19.48
C LEU A 48 -26.55 3.32 -18.25
N PRO A 49 -25.30 2.84 -18.41
CA PRO A 49 -24.45 2.50 -17.28
C PRO A 49 -24.12 3.78 -16.49
N THR A 50 -24.59 3.85 -15.24
CA THR A 50 -24.19 4.93 -14.33
C THR A 50 -22.74 4.70 -13.91
N ILE A 51 -21.84 5.52 -14.45
CA ILE A 51 -20.43 5.54 -14.03
C ILE A 51 -20.35 6.33 -12.73
N VAL A 52 -19.93 5.69 -11.65
CA VAL A 52 -19.71 6.38 -10.37
C VAL A 52 -18.22 6.62 -10.19
N VAL A 53 -17.87 7.89 -9.94
CA VAL A 53 -16.51 8.35 -9.71
C VAL A 53 -16.36 8.69 -8.23
N PHE A 54 -15.45 8.02 -7.54
CA PHE A 54 -15.16 8.30 -6.14
C PHE A 54 -13.70 8.72 -5.98
N LYS A 55 -13.47 9.76 -5.18
CA LYS A 55 -12.13 10.25 -4.83
C LYS A 55 -11.72 9.64 -3.50
N ARG A 56 -10.52 9.08 -3.43
CA ARG A 56 -9.99 8.54 -2.17
C ARG A 56 -8.66 9.18 -1.82
N LEU A 57 -8.58 9.64 -0.58
CA LEU A 57 -7.33 10.04 0.04
C LEU A 57 -6.79 8.84 0.83
N SER A 58 -5.62 8.38 0.42
CA SER A 58 -4.84 7.32 1.05
C SER A 58 -3.50 7.87 1.51
N TRP A 59 -2.71 7.06 2.20
CA TRP A 59 -1.35 7.40 2.57
C TRP A 59 -0.44 6.20 2.32
N THR A 60 0.80 6.50 1.95
CA THR A 60 1.88 5.53 1.78
C THR A 60 2.94 5.80 2.84
N LEU A 61 3.56 4.75 3.35
CA LEU A 61 4.67 4.81 4.30
C LEU A 61 5.68 3.72 3.97
N ASP A 62 6.89 4.12 3.69
CA ASP A 62 8.07 3.28 3.57
C ASP A 62 8.99 3.60 4.75
N SER A 63 9.43 2.59 5.48
CA SER A 63 10.35 2.76 6.59
C SER A 63 11.38 1.66 6.53
N SER A 64 12.65 2.02 6.42
CA SER A 64 13.75 1.06 6.42
C SER A 64 14.87 1.48 7.35
N MET A 65 15.46 0.48 7.99
CA MET A 65 16.56 0.61 8.92
C MET A 65 17.64 -0.38 8.52
N THR A 66 18.86 0.12 8.32
CA THR A 66 20.03 -0.70 7.99
C THR A 66 21.10 -0.52 9.06
N TYR A 67 21.57 -1.63 9.61
CA TYR A 67 22.59 -1.65 10.65
C TYR A 67 23.78 -2.53 10.28
N GLU A 68 24.97 -1.96 10.29
CA GLU A 68 26.21 -2.60 9.85
C GLU A 68 27.15 -2.96 11.02
N ILE A 69 27.32 -4.26 11.23
CA ILE A 69 28.16 -4.85 12.27
C ILE A 69 29.33 -5.59 11.62
N ARG A 70 30.48 -4.91 11.47
CA ARG A 70 31.76 -5.48 10.96
C ARG A 70 31.65 -6.18 9.60
N ARG A 71 31.19 -7.44 9.59
CA ARG A 71 31.02 -8.32 8.43
C ARG A 71 29.55 -8.69 8.19
N THR A 72 28.63 -8.12 8.96
CA THR A 72 27.21 -8.41 8.92
C THR A 72 26.42 -7.13 8.70
N VAL A 73 25.44 -7.15 7.81
CA VAL A 73 24.47 -6.09 7.58
C VAL A 73 23.10 -6.63 7.93
N LEU A 74 22.41 -5.94 8.83
CA LEU A 74 21.02 -6.18 9.18
C LEU A 74 20.18 -5.14 8.47
N LYS A 75 19.14 -5.57 7.76
CA LYS A 75 18.15 -4.66 7.18
C LYS A 75 16.79 -5.04 7.73
N LEU A 76 16.03 -4.05 8.13
CA LEU A 76 14.64 -4.17 8.53
C LEU A 76 13.86 -3.15 7.74
N GLY A 77 12.70 -3.52 7.23
CA GLY A 77 11.82 -2.60 6.55
C GLY A 77 10.37 -2.91 6.78
N TYR A 78 9.56 -1.88 6.64
CA TYR A 78 8.11 -1.92 6.68
C TYR A 78 7.56 -0.96 5.65
N ASP A 79 6.73 -1.50 4.77
CA ASP A 79 6.09 -0.80 3.67
C ASP A 79 4.58 -0.89 3.88
N HIS A 80 3.90 0.25 3.76
CA HIS A 80 2.46 0.39 3.79
C HIS A 80 2.04 1.17 2.56
N ASP A 81 1.30 0.52 1.68
CA ASP A 81 0.82 1.11 0.45
C ASP A 81 -0.66 0.81 0.26
N VAL A 82 -1.37 1.69 -0.43
CA VAL A 82 -2.77 1.46 -0.81
C VAL A 82 -2.84 1.33 -2.31
N THR A 83 -3.13 0.13 -2.79
CA THR A 83 -3.24 -0.15 -4.23
C THR A 83 -4.70 -0.28 -4.63
N ASP A 84 -5.03 -0.07 -5.91
CA ASP A 84 -6.42 -0.06 -6.37
C ASP A 84 -7.14 -1.42 -6.29
N GLY A 85 -6.44 -2.52 -6.02
CA GLY A 85 -7.01 -3.85 -5.98
C GLY A 85 -7.43 -4.35 -7.37
N ALA A 86 -7.25 -5.65 -7.63
CA ALA A 86 -7.60 -6.22 -8.92
C ALA A 86 -9.12 -6.47 -9.03
N GLY A 87 -9.83 -5.59 -9.73
CA GLY A 87 -11.10 -5.84 -10.43
C GLY A 87 -12.38 -6.14 -9.61
N PHE A 88 -12.29 -6.78 -8.44
CA PHE A 88 -13.45 -7.15 -7.59
C PHE A 88 -13.40 -6.51 -6.21
N LEU A 89 -12.22 -6.17 -5.72
CA LEU A 89 -12.02 -5.39 -4.49
C LEU A 89 -11.57 -4.00 -4.90
N ALA A 90 -12.41 -2.98 -4.71
CA ALA A 90 -11.93 -1.62 -4.96
C ALA A 90 -11.09 -1.15 -3.75
N GLY A 91 -9.80 -0.97 -3.99
CA GLY A 91 -8.81 -0.58 -2.99
C GLY A 91 -8.40 -1.73 -2.05
N THR A 92 -7.11 -2.08 -2.09
CA THR A 92 -6.43 -2.98 -1.15
C THR A 92 -5.32 -2.24 -0.44
N THR A 93 -5.34 -2.28 0.89
CA THR A 93 -4.19 -1.86 1.70
C THR A 93 -3.21 -3.03 1.78
N THR A 94 -1.96 -2.77 1.44
CA THR A 94 -0.86 -3.72 1.47
C THR A 94 0.10 -3.30 2.57
N ASP A 95 0.25 -4.18 3.56
CA ASP A 95 1.25 -4.06 4.61
C ASP A 95 2.32 -5.12 4.39
N ARG A 96 3.58 -4.70 4.31
CA ARG A 96 4.71 -5.60 4.10
C ARG A 96 5.80 -5.30 5.13
N GLY A 97 6.15 -6.29 5.92
CA GLY A 97 7.33 -6.24 6.80
C GLY A 97 8.40 -7.19 6.25
N TYR A 98 9.65 -6.76 6.24
CA TYR A 98 10.76 -7.61 5.83
C TYR A 98 12.00 -7.39 6.68
N ALA A 99 12.80 -8.45 6.82
CA ALA A 99 14.08 -8.43 7.50
C ALA A 99 15.10 -9.23 6.69
N SER A 100 16.32 -8.72 6.58
CA SER A 100 17.44 -9.44 6.00
C SER A 100 18.69 -9.35 6.86
N ILE A 101 19.46 -10.42 6.83
CA ILE A 101 20.76 -10.54 7.48
C ILE A 101 21.74 -11.00 6.40
N ASP A 102 22.66 -10.12 6.05
CA ASP A 102 23.77 -10.41 5.15
C ASP A 102 25.01 -10.59 6.02
N SER A 103 25.67 -11.74 6.05
CA SER A 103 26.87 -11.97 6.86
C SER A 103 27.99 -12.65 6.11
N GLN A 104 29.18 -12.06 6.15
CA GLN A 104 30.41 -12.67 5.68
C GLN A 104 31.03 -13.50 6.82
N LEU A 105 30.65 -14.78 6.85
CA LEU A 105 31.05 -15.77 7.86
C LEU A 105 32.57 -16.05 7.83
N SER A 106 33.20 -16.02 6.65
CA SER A 106 34.64 -16.23 6.47
C SER A 106 35.19 -15.40 5.31
N ARG A 107 36.50 -15.47 5.01
CA ARG A 107 37.09 -14.84 3.81
C ARG A 107 36.51 -15.39 2.49
N ALA A 108 35.99 -16.62 2.52
CA ALA A 108 35.45 -17.31 1.34
C ALA A 108 33.95 -17.64 1.44
N LEU A 109 33.31 -17.36 2.58
CA LEU A 109 31.90 -17.68 2.82
C LEU A 109 31.11 -16.43 3.16
N ALA A 110 30.06 -16.19 2.37
CA ALA A 110 29.02 -15.23 2.65
C ALA A 110 27.67 -15.96 2.69
N GLY A 111 26.83 -15.59 3.63
CA GLY A 111 25.47 -16.10 3.79
C GLY A 111 24.49 -14.94 3.86
N GLN A 112 23.32 -15.14 3.28
CA GLN A 112 22.22 -14.20 3.35
C GLN A 112 20.97 -14.92 3.83
N LEU A 113 20.28 -14.33 4.79
CA LEU A 113 18.98 -14.78 5.28
C LEU A 113 17.98 -13.66 5.07
N THR A 114 16.90 -13.92 4.35
CA THR A 114 15.82 -12.95 4.11
C THR A 114 14.50 -13.57 4.55
N GLY A 115 13.75 -12.84 5.36
CA GLY A 115 12.39 -13.20 5.75
C GLY A 115 11.47 -12.01 5.56
N GLY A 116 10.22 -12.27 5.18
CA GLY A 116 9.24 -11.20 5.00
C GLY A 116 7.81 -11.72 5.13
N TYR A 117 6.92 -10.82 5.48
CA TYR A 117 5.50 -11.04 5.59
C TYR A 117 4.78 -9.94 4.83
N ALA A 118 3.78 -10.31 4.04
CA ALA A 118 2.91 -9.37 3.35
C ALA A 118 1.45 -9.74 3.63
N SER A 119 0.65 -8.75 4.00
CA SER A 119 -0.79 -8.90 4.15
C SER A 119 -1.51 -7.88 3.28
N ASN A 120 -2.52 -8.36 2.56
CA ASN A 120 -3.38 -7.52 1.74
C ASN A 120 -4.77 -7.54 2.35
N ARG A 121 -5.32 -6.36 2.64
CA ARG A 121 -6.67 -6.19 3.17
C ARG A 121 -7.51 -5.40 2.19
N GLY A 122 -8.61 -5.99 1.71
CA GLY A 122 -9.61 -5.28 0.92
C GLY A 122 -10.26 -4.21 1.77
N VAL A 123 -10.27 -2.97 1.29
CA VAL A 123 -10.78 -1.83 2.06
C VAL A 123 -12.27 -1.61 1.80
N ILE A 124 -12.80 -2.15 0.71
CA ILE A 124 -14.24 -2.29 0.54
C ILE A 124 -14.70 -3.59 1.18
N ARG A 125 -15.20 -3.48 2.41
CA ARG A 125 -16.45 -4.18 2.71
C ARG A 125 -17.48 -3.51 1.82
N THR A 126 -18.18 -4.29 0.99
CA THR A 126 -19.36 -3.80 0.24
C THR A 126 -20.07 -2.81 1.14
N ALA A 127 -20.13 -1.54 0.72
CA ALA A 127 -20.86 -0.54 1.46
C ALA A 127 -22.28 -1.08 1.56
N GLN A 128 -22.59 -1.68 2.71
CA GLN A 128 -23.94 -1.96 3.11
C GLN A 128 -24.50 -0.54 3.27
N GLN A 129 -25.12 -0.04 2.21
CA GLN A 129 -25.82 1.22 2.20
C GLN A 129 -26.63 1.24 3.50
N PRO A 130 -26.44 2.21 4.41
CA PRO A 130 -27.52 2.53 5.31
C PRO A 130 -28.64 2.98 4.39
N VAL A 131 -29.62 2.09 4.18
CA VAL A 131 -30.89 2.43 3.56
C VAL A 131 -31.50 3.46 4.50
N ASN A 132 -31.26 4.74 4.22
CA ASN A 132 -31.98 5.83 4.85
C ASN A 132 -33.40 5.80 4.28
N GLU A 133 -34.22 4.86 4.75
CA GLU A 133 -35.67 4.90 4.64
C GLU A 133 -36.16 6.07 5.52
N ARG A 134 -35.98 7.30 5.04
CA ARG A 134 -36.85 8.42 5.40
C ARG A 134 -37.92 8.52 4.33
N TYR A 135 -38.91 7.63 4.40
CA TYR A 135 -40.20 7.89 3.79
C TYR A 135 -40.96 8.84 4.73
N ARG A 136 -41.03 10.12 4.34
CA ARG A 136 -42.10 11.02 4.75
C ARG A 136 -43.34 10.60 3.96
N ASP A 137 -44.46 10.39 4.66
CA ASP A 137 -45.66 11.24 4.59
C ASP A 137 -46.55 10.95 5.81
#